data_AF-A0A6N9TZN2-F1
#
_entry.id   AF-A0A6N9TZN2-F1
#
_cell.length_a   1.000
_cell.length_b   1.000
_cell.length_c   1.000
_cell.angle_alpha   90.00
_cell.angle_beta   90.00
_cell.angle_gamma   90.00
#
_symmetry.space_group_name_H-M   'P 1'
#
loop_
_entity.id
_entity.type
_entity.pdbx_description
1 polymer ?
#
loop_
_entity_poly.entity_id
_entity_poly.type
_entity_poly.pdbx_seq_one_letter_code
_entity_poly.pdbx_strand_id
1 'polypeptide(L)'
;HINYAFGNVQGGKCTIGDSYADYEQAYTADQSVDGEADTWDQELRGNFNQLRKLKKLHPDLKVIWSFGGWSWSGGFAEAAQNPAAFADSCYGLVEDPRWADVFDGIDIDW
;
A
#
# COMPACT_ATOMS: atom_id res chain seq x y z
N HIS A 1 1.76 -1.89 15.05
CA HIS A 1 1.29 -1.30 13.79
C HIS A 1 2.50 -0.86 12.98
N ILE A 2 2.43 -0.95 11.65
CA ILE A 2 3.38 -0.39 10.68
C ILE A 2 2.58 0.51 9.74
N ASN A 3 3.06 1.73 9.51
CA ASN A 3 2.53 2.58 8.44
C ASN A 3 3.43 2.43 7.21
N TYR A 4 2.86 1.98 6.09
CA TYR A 4 3.54 1.96 4.79
C TYR A 4 3.40 3.33 4.14
N ALA A 5 4.54 3.98 3.89
CA ALA A 5 4.62 5.37 3.48
C ALA A 5 5.31 5.47 2.11
N PHE A 6 4.73 6.09 1.08
CA PHE A 6 3.39 6.69 1.02
C PHE A 6 2.65 6.24 -0.24
N GLY A 7 1.32 6.20 -0.17
CA GLY A 7 0.46 6.41 -1.33
C GLY A 7 0.31 7.90 -1.63
N ASN A 8 -0.10 8.24 -2.85
CA ASN A 8 -0.23 9.63 -3.30
C ASN A 8 -1.71 10.07 -3.34
N VAL A 9 -1.95 11.39 -3.37
CA VAL A 9 -3.28 11.98 -3.54
C VAL A 9 -3.28 12.83 -4.79
N GLN A 10 -3.99 12.37 -5.83
CA GLN A 10 -4.02 13.03 -7.14
C GLN A 10 -5.45 13.06 -7.68
N GLY A 11 -5.90 14.20 -8.22
CA GLY A 11 -7.25 14.33 -8.79
C GLY A 11 -8.37 14.05 -7.78
N GLY A 12 -8.15 14.40 -6.51
CA GLY A 12 -9.06 14.10 -5.40
C GLY A 12 -9.19 12.62 -5.04
N LYS A 13 -8.22 11.76 -5.40
CA LYS A 13 -8.25 10.31 -5.17
C LYS A 13 -6.95 9.79 -4.56
N CYS A 14 -7.03 8.68 -3.82
CA CYS A 14 -5.86 7.89 -3.45
C CYS A 14 -5.27 7.19 -4.68
N THR A 15 -3.94 7.21 -4.82
CA THR A 15 -3.22 6.56 -5.91
C THR A 15 -1.95 5.87 -5.41
N ILE A 16 -1.43 4.94 -6.22
CA ILE A 16 -0.13 4.29 -6.01
C ILE A 16 0.99 5.32 -5.96
N GLY A 17 1.95 5.13 -5.04
CA GLY A 17 3.13 5.99 -4.92
C GLY A 17 4.20 5.62 -5.95
N ASP A 18 4.66 4.37 -5.90
CA ASP A 18 5.63 3.79 -6.82
C ASP A 18 5.26 2.33 -7.07
N SER A 19 4.67 2.01 -8.23
CA SER A 19 4.21 0.66 -8.54
C SER A 19 5.32 -0.38 -8.47
N TYR A 20 6.55 0.00 -8.82
CA TYR A 20 7.66 -0.92 -8.82
C TYR A 20 7.98 -1.37 -7.40
N ALA A 21 8.18 -0.42 -6.50
CA ALA A 21 8.45 -0.73 -5.09
C ALA A 21 7.23 -1.36 -4.39
N ASP A 22 6.03 -0.88 -4.69
CA ASP A 22 4.79 -1.29 -4.02
C ASP A 22 4.47 -2.76 -4.32
N TYR A 23 4.41 -3.16 -5.60
CA TYR A 23 3.89 -4.48 -5.96
C TYR A 23 4.58 -5.21 -7.12
N GLU A 24 5.58 -4.64 -7.80
CA GLU A 24 6.20 -5.29 -8.99
C GLU A 24 7.62 -5.82 -8.76
N GLN A 25 8.40 -5.23 -7.84
CA GLN A 25 9.78 -5.62 -7.59
C GLN A 25 9.86 -7.06 -7.08
N ALA A 26 10.60 -7.92 -7.79
CA ALA A 26 10.89 -9.27 -7.34
C ALA A 26 12.05 -9.28 -6.33
N TYR A 27 11.86 -9.95 -5.20
CA TYR A 27 12.90 -10.14 -4.18
C TYR A 27 13.57 -11.49 -4.36
N THR A 28 14.90 -11.55 -4.17
CA THR A 28 15.62 -12.82 -4.07
C THR A 28 15.40 -13.47 -2.70
N ALA A 29 15.75 -14.75 -2.56
CA ALA A 29 15.61 -15.50 -1.32
C ALA A 29 16.28 -14.78 -0.13
N ASP A 30 17.50 -14.29 -0.31
CA ASP A 30 18.29 -13.56 0.69
C ASP A 30 17.75 -12.15 1.03
N GLN A 31 16.85 -11.61 0.21
CA GLN A 31 16.21 -10.31 0.42
C GLN A 31 14.79 -10.43 0.99
N SER A 32 14.15 -11.59 0.84
CA SER A 32 12.76 -11.82 1.21
C SER A 32 12.59 -12.12 2.71
N VAL A 33 11.40 -11.79 3.24
CA VAL A 33 11.07 -12.01 4.66
C VAL A 33 11.00 -13.49 5.04
N ASP A 34 10.57 -14.35 4.12
CA ASP A 34 10.39 -15.79 4.35
C ASP A 34 11.54 -16.66 3.84
N GLY A 35 12.57 -16.06 3.26
CA GLY A 35 13.71 -16.77 2.68
C GLY A 35 13.44 -17.39 1.31
N GLU A 36 12.29 -17.11 0.68
CA GLU A 36 11.89 -17.63 -0.62
C GLU A 36 11.84 -16.52 -1.68
N ALA A 37 12.55 -16.73 -2.79
CA ALA A 37 12.57 -15.79 -3.91
C ALA A 37 11.18 -15.67 -4.56
N ASP A 38 10.84 -14.46 -5.01
CA ASP A 38 9.62 -14.25 -5.78
C ASP A 38 9.75 -14.86 -7.19
N THR A 39 8.67 -15.43 -7.70
CA THR A 39 8.56 -15.97 -9.06
C THR A 39 7.98 -14.93 -10.03
N TRP A 40 8.11 -15.18 -11.33
CA TRP A 40 7.62 -14.25 -12.37
C TRP A 40 6.09 -14.33 -12.56
N ASP A 41 5.47 -15.43 -12.15
CA ASP A 41 4.06 -15.76 -12.36
C ASP A 41 3.18 -15.48 -11.12
N GLN A 42 3.76 -15.09 -9.98
CA GLN A 42 2.97 -14.71 -8.80
C GLN A 42 2.26 -13.37 -8.98
N GLU A 43 1.04 -13.27 -8.47
CA GLU A 43 0.17 -12.10 -8.67
C GLU A 43 0.62 -10.84 -7.92
N LEU A 44 1.32 -10.99 -6.79
CA LEU A 44 1.79 -9.88 -5.95
C LEU A 44 3.28 -10.04 -5.63
N ARG A 45 4.08 -9.00 -5.88
CA ARG A 45 5.48 -8.88 -5.45
C ARG A 45 5.66 -7.58 -4.66
N GLY A 46 6.86 -7.00 -4.67
CA GLY A 46 7.17 -5.72 -4.04
C GLY A 46 7.04 -5.75 -2.52
N ASN A 47 7.08 -4.57 -1.93
CA ASN A 47 6.91 -4.37 -0.49
C ASN A 47 5.58 -4.93 0.01
N PHE A 48 4.51 -4.90 -0.79
CA PHE A 48 3.21 -5.45 -0.37
C PHE A 48 3.29 -6.96 -0.12
N ASN A 49 3.98 -7.72 -0.98
CA ASN A 49 4.20 -9.14 -0.73
C ASN A 49 5.09 -9.38 0.48
N GLN A 50 6.12 -8.55 0.69
CA GLN A 50 6.98 -8.67 1.88
C GLN A 50 6.21 -8.38 3.18
N LEU A 51 5.29 -7.42 3.17
CA LEU A 51 4.39 -7.14 4.29
C LEU A 51 3.39 -8.29 4.51
N ARG A 52 2.85 -8.89 3.45
CA ARG A 52 2.03 -10.12 3.53
C ARG A 52 2.81 -11.25 4.21
N LYS A 53 4.05 -11.50 3.78
CA LYS A 53 4.95 -12.50 4.39
C LYS A 53 5.23 -12.17 5.86
N LEU A 54 5.48 -10.91 6.19
CA LEU A 54 5.73 -10.47 7.56
C LEU A 54 4.52 -10.69 8.48
N LYS A 55 3.29 -10.43 8.01
CA LYS A 55 2.06 -10.71 8.76
C LYS A 55 1.87 -12.21 9.03
N LYS A 56 2.31 -13.09 8.13
CA LYS A 56 2.29 -14.55 8.38
C LYS A 56 3.20 -14.94 9.54
N LEU A 57 4.34 -14.27 9.71
CA LEU A 57 5.26 -14.49 10.83
C LEU A 57 4.78 -13.82 12.14
N HIS A 58 3.98 -12.75 12.03
CA HIS A 58 3.48 -11.97 13.15
C HIS A 58 1.96 -11.74 13.03
N PRO A 59 1.11 -12.69 13.46
CA PRO A 59 -0.34 -12.61 13.24
C PRO A 59 -1.05 -11.40 13.87
N ASP A 60 -0.47 -10.83 14.94
CA ASP A 60 -0.99 -9.63 15.61
C ASP A 60 -0.52 -8.32 14.93
N LEU A 61 0.35 -8.40 13.94
CA LEU A 61 0.84 -7.24 13.21
C LEU A 61 -0.26 -6.67 12.33
N LYS A 62 -0.50 -5.37 12.51
CA LYS A 62 -1.38 -4.55 11.68
C LYS A 62 -0.58 -3.63 10.79
N VAL A 63 -0.90 -3.60 9.50
CA VAL A 63 -0.24 -2.78 8.48
C VAL A 63 -1.25 -1.76 7.96
N ILE A 64 -0.89 -0.49 7.99
CA ILE A 64 -1.76 0.64 7.60
C ILE A 64 -1.09 1.35 6.43
N TRP A 65 -1.84 1.67 5.37
CA TRP A 65 -1.27 2.42 4.24
C TRP A 65 -1.47 3.92 4.45
N SER A 66 -0.37 4.67 4.53
CA SER A 66 -0.39 6.13 4.69
C SER A 66 -0.43 6.83 3.33
N PHE A 67 -1.36 7.78 3.17
CA PHE A 67 -1.49 8.60 1.96
C PHE A 67 -1.13 10.05 2.25
N GLY A 68 -0.33 10.66 1.37
CA GLY A 68 0.12 12.05 1.50
C GLY A 68 1.57 12.15 1.96
N GLY A 69 1.79 12.73 3.13
CA GLY A 69 3.09 13.16 3.62
C GLY A 69 3.54 14.46 2.96
N TRP A 70 4.62 15.05 3.49
CA TRP A 70 5.14 16.37 3.09
C TRP A 70 5.17 16.61 1.56
N SER A 71 5.61 15.62 0.78
CA SER A 71 5.78 15.76 -0.67
C SER A 71 4.48 15.63 -1.47
N TRP A 72 3.45 14.94 -0.94
CA TRP A 72 2.28 14.51 -1.71
C TRP A 72 0.93 14.98 -1.11
N SER A 73 0.94 15.91 -0.16
CA SER A 73 -0.30 16.53 0.38
C SER A 73 -1.01 17.52 -0.56
N GLY A 74 -0.46 17.83 -1.74
CA GLY A 74 -1.01 18.85 -2.64
C GLY A 74 -2.42 18.53 -3.18
N GLY A 75 -2.79 17.25 -3.28
CA GLY A 75 -4.09 16.82 -3.79
C GLY A 75 -5.24 16.86 -2.78
N PHE A 76 -4.97 17.05 -1.47
CA PHE A 76 -6.01 17.00 -0.44
C PHE A 76 -7.05 18.13 -0.57
N ALA A 77 -6.66 19.30 -1.08
CA ALA A 77 -7.61 20.39 -1.31
C ALA A 77 -8.69 20.02 -2.35
N GLU A 78 -8.37 19.16 -3.32
CA GLU A 78 -9.35 18.62 -4.28
C GLU A 78 -10.15 17.48 -3.66
N ALA A 79 -9.48 16.58 -2.93
CA ALA A 79 -10.13 15.49 -2.20
C ALA A 79 -11.22 16.00 -1.24
N ALA A 80 -10.94 17.10 -0.54
CA ALA A 80 -11.87 17.73 0.40
C ALA A 80 -13.13 18.30 -0.26
N GLN A 81 -13.13 18.54 -1.59
CA GLN A 81 -14.32 19.01 -2.32
C GLN A 81 -15.34 17.88 -2.54
N ASN A 82 -14.90 16.63 -2.56
CA ASN A 82 -15.78 15.45 -2.62
C ASN A 82 -15.24 14.30 -1.75
N PRO A 83 -15.40 14.39 -0.41
CA PRO A 83 -14.82 13.42 0.51
C PRO A 83 -15.35 12.00 0.32
N ALA A 84 -16.59 11.84 -0.15
CA ALA A 84 -17.16 10.51 -0.42
C ALA A 84 -16.43 9.83 -1.58
N ALA A 85 -16.22 10.54 -2.69
CA ALA A 85 -15.46 10.00 -3.83
C ALA A 85 -13.99 9.71 -3.48
N PHE A 86 -13.37 10.56 -2.64
CA PHE A 86 -12.03 10.31 -2.12
C PHE A 86 -12.01 9.01 -1.29
N ALA A 87 -12.90 8.87 -0.30
CA ALA A 87 -12.98 7.69 0.55
C ALA A 87 -13.22 6.40 -0.25
N ASP A 88 -14.13 6.43 -1.24
CA ASP A 88 -14.40 5.29 -2.11
C ASP A 88 -13.15 4.90 -2.93
N SER A 89 -12.40 5.88 -3.44
CA SER A 89 -11.17 5.62 -4.18
C SER A 89 -10.07 5.01 -3.30
N CYS A 90 -9.95 5.47 -2.06
CA CYS A 90 -8.99 4.96 -1.10
C CYS A 90 -9.33 3.54 -0.66
N TYR A 91 -10.61 3.28 -0.35
CA TYR A 91 -11.08 1.95 -0.02
C TYR A 91 -10.82 0.97 -1.18
N GLY A 92 -11.19 1.34 -2.41
CA GLY A 92 -10.97 0.51 -3.58
C GLY A 92 -9.50 0.20 -3.86
N LEU A 93 -8.58 1.11 -3.50
CA LEU A 93 -7.14 0.90 -3.67
C LEU A 93 -6.54 0.05 -2.54
N VAL A 94 -6.94 0.29 -1.29
CA VAL A 94 -6.48 -0.48 -0.12
C VAL A 94 -6.97 -1.93 -0.21
N GLU A 95 -8.19 -2.15 -0.70
CA GLU A 95 -8.84 -3.46 -0.86
C GLU A 95 -8.71 -4.03 -2.29
N ASP A 96 -7.74 -3.57 -3.08
CA ASP A 96 -7.50 -4.11 -4.43
C ASP A 96 -7.32 -5.64 -4.34
N PRO A 97 -7.98 -6.44 -5.20
CA PRO A 97 -7.95 -7.90 -5.12
C PRO A 97 -6.55 -8.51 -5.10
N ARG A 98 -5.55 -7.82 -5.65
CA ARG A 98 -4.15 -8.28 -5.65
C ARG A 98 -3.53 -8.31 -4.24
N TRP A 99 -4.01 -7.47 -3.31
CA TRP A 99 -3.43 -7.28 -1.97
C TRP A 99 -4.45 -7.03 -0.84
N ALA A 100 -5.72 -7.41 -1.03
CA ALA A 100 -6.79 -7.18 -0.04
C ALA A 100 -6.54 -7.79 1.36
N ASP A 101 -5.59 -8.72 1.51
CA ASP A 101 -5.19 -9.31 2.80
C ASP A 101 -4.04 -8.55 3.51
N VAL A 102 -3.43 -7.58 2.84
CA VAL A 102 -2.21 -6.90 3.31
C VAL A 102 -2.52 -5.81 4.32
N PHE A 103 -3.42 -4.89 3.97
CA PHE A 103 -3.68 -3.68 4.76
C PHE A 103 -4.87 -3.86 5.70
N ASP A 104 -4.73 -3.38 6.92
CA ASP A 104 -5.75 -3.41 7.98
C ASP A 104 -6.40 -2.03 8.20
N GLY A 105 -6.05 -1.03 7.38
CA GLY A 105 -6.59 0.31 7.47
C GLY A 105 -5.84 1.33 6.63
N ILE A 106 -6.26 2.59 6.78
CA ILE A 106 -5.70 3.75 6.11
C ILE A 106 -5.22 4.79 7.13
N ASP A 107 -4.14 5.47 6.80
CA ASP A 107 -3.63 6.65 7.49
C ASP A 107 -3.63 7.84 6.51
N ILE A 108 -4.06 9.01 6.98
CA ILE A 108 -4.17 10.22 6.18
C ILE A 108 -3.20 11.24 6.76
N ASP A 109 -2.10 11.45 6.05
CA ASP A 109 -1.02 12.34 6.46
C ASP A 109 -1.06 13.61 5.59
N TRP A 110 -1.98 14.53 5.92
CA TRP A 110 -2.11 15.83 5.25
C TRP A 110 -1.15 16.86 5.84
#